data_AF-A0A964MXA3-F1
#
_entry.id   AF-A0A964MXA3-F1
#
_cell.length_a   1.000
_cell.length_b   1.000
_cell.length_c   1.000
_cell.angle_alpha   90.00
_cell.angle_beta   90.00
_cell.angle_gamma   90.00
#
_symmetry.space_group_name_H-M   'P 1'
#
loop_
_entity.id
_entity.type
_entity.pdbx_description
1 polymer ?
#
loop_
_entity_poly.entity_id
_entity_poly.type
_entity_poly.pdbx_seq_one_letter_code
_entity_poly.pdbx_strand_id
1 'polypeptide(L)'
;MSTPPQDRPALDRWFARLFDDDEKTAFGSGWASGTIAVFLGILAVGGVVCFHLPEALTFPSVRAVYALSWIRPLVATVIGGAFFLGLLSALLRRRKVLGFAGMGLALVASLLGGASGPVTDVGTDGIGLGLDWFLLNLFLLALIFVPLERVFAQRPSQSTFRHGWTTDIIHFFASHLLVQVSAWLTLAPAAAATRLVVAPQLHDAVSALPWVVQFLLIVLLADLGEYTMHRLFHRVPWLWRFHAIHHSSEVIDWLAGSRLHLVDVVITRGFTFVPIALLGFADRPVYTYLVFVSFHAVFIHANVRFRFGRAEGFIVTPRFHHWHHSSETEALDKNFAVHLPWIDRLFGTYYCPGDRWPERYGLGDARIPEGYWRHLVGPFEKVGKLGS
;
A
#
# COMPACT_ATOMS: atom_id res chain seq x y z
N MET A 1 -7.21 -2.60 -32.47
CA MET A 1 -7.49 -3.79 -31.62
C MET A 1 -6.17 -4.48 -31.29
N SER A 2 -5.48 -4.06 -30.23
CA SER A 2 -4.44 -4.89 -29.63
C SER A 2 -5.15 -5.92 -28.76
N THR A 3 -5.07 -7.20 -29.11
CA THR A 3 -5.43 -8.28 -28.20
C THR A 3 -4.83 -7.99 -26.83
N PRO A 4 -5.60 -7.99 -25.73
CA PRO A 4 -4.99 -7.87 -24.40
C PRO A 4 -3.97 -9.01 -24.31
N PRO A 5 -2.71 -8.72 -23.93
CA PRO A 5 -1.69 -9.76 -23.83
C PRO A 5 -2.28 -10.94 -23.06
N GLN A 6 -2.17 -12.15 -23.60
CA GLN A 6 -2.69 -13.37 -22.95
C GLN A 6 -2.20 -13.53 -21.50
N ASP A 7 -1.10 -12.83 -21.17
CA ASP A 7 -0.45 -12.79 -19.88
C ASP A 7 -1.14 -11.90 -18.82
N ARG A 8 -2.12 -11.03 -19.16
CA ARG A 8 -2.80 -10.19 -18.13
C ARG A 8 -3.60 -11.04 -17.14
N PRO A 9 -3.64 -10.70 -15.83
CA PRO A 9 -4.55 -11.33 -14.86
C PRO A 9 -6.00 -11.42 -15.37
N ALA A 10 -6.74 -12.46 -14.97
CA ALA A 10 -8.11 -12.67 -15.42
C ALA A 10 -9.04 -11.48 -15.10
N LEU A 11 -8.84 -10.85 -13.94
CA LEU A 11 -9.56 -9.64 -13.53
C LEU A 11 -9.19 -8.43 -14.39
N ASP A 12 -7.90 -8.18 -14.66
CA ASP A 12 -7.46 -7.14 -15.60
C ASP A 12 -8.17 -7.27 -16.96
N ARG A 13 -8.26 -8.50 -17.50
CA ARG A 13 -8.96 -8.76 -18.77
C ARG A 13 -10.47 -8.56 -18.67
N TRP A 14 -11.07 -8.85 -17.52
CA TRP A 14 -12.50 -8.58 -17.29
C TRP A 14 -12.77 -7.07 -17.25
N PHE A 15 -11.99 -6.31 -16.48
CA PHE A 15 -12.09 -4.85 -16.41
C PHE A 15 -11.86 -4.22 -17.78
N ALA A 16 -10.85 -4.66 -18.53
CA ALA A 16 -10.58 -4.15 -19.87
C ALA A 16 -11.78 -4.39 -20.82
N ARG A 17 -12.38 -5.58 -20.82
CA ARG A 17 -13.57 -5.85 -21.65
C ARG A 17 -14.76 -4.95 -21.28
N LEU A 18 -14.94 -4.72 -19.98
CA LEU A 18 -16.09 -3.96 -19.49
C LEU A 18 -15.95 -2.45 -19.73
N PHE A 19 -14.78 -1.89 -19.47
CA PHE A 19 -14.58 -0.44 -19.40
C PHE A 19 -13.70 0.17 -20.50
N ASP A 20 -12.86 -0.62 -21.16
CA ASP A 20 -11.93 -0.10 -22.18
C ASP A 20 -12.66 0.16 -23.50
N ASP A 21 -12.25 1.16 -24.25
CA ASP A 21 -12.80 1.47 -25.57
C ASP A 21 -11.74 2.13 -26.46
N ASP A 22 -12.06 2.37 -27.72
CA ASP A 22 -11.11 2.91 -28.70
C ASP A 22 -10.94 4.45 -28.59
N GLU A 23 -11.60 5.12 -27.63
CA GLU A 23 -11.49 6.57 -27.45
C GLU A 23 -10.26 6.97 -26.63
N LYS A 24 -9.61 8.06 -27.04
CA LYS A 24 -8.43 8.60 -26.34
C LYS A 24 -8.73 8.88 -24.85
N THR A 25 -7.75 8.63 -23.99
CA THR A 25 -7.81 8.87 -22.54
C THR A 25 -7.34 10.29 -22.15
N ALA A 26 -7.33 11.23 -23.10
CA ALA A 26 -6.91 12.60 -22.89
C ALA A 26 -7.89 13.41 -22.01
N PHE A 27 -7.40 14.51 -21.44
CA PHE A 27 -8.25 15.46 -20.72
C PHE A 27 -9.44 15.91 -21.60
N GLY A 28 -10.63 15.97 -21.01
CA GLY A 28 -11.86 16.32 -21.72
C GLY A 28 -12.54 15.17 -22.48
N SER A 29 -11.94 13.97 -22.57
CA SER A 29 -12.57 12.82 -23.26
C SER A 29 -13.66 12.10 -22.45
N GLY A 30 -13.90 12.53 -21.21
CA GLY A 30 -14.77 11.84 -20.26
C GLY A 30 -14.20 10.56 -19.66
N TRP A 31 -12.98 10.14 -20.04
CA TRP A 31 -12.33 8.95 -19.47
C TRP A 31 -12.03 9.15 -17.98
N ALA A 32 -11.26 10.19 -17.65
CA ALA A 32 -10.84 10.45 -16.27
C ALA A 32 -12.05 10.68 -15.34
N SER A 33 -13.06 11.45 -15.77
CA SER A 33 -14.28 11.66 -14.99
C SER A 33 -15.04 10.35 -14.77
N GLY A 34 -15.12 9.48 -15.79
CA GLY A 34 -15.78 8.19 -15.68
C GLY A 34 -15.06 7.22 -14.74
N THR A 35 -13.74 7.11 -14.86
CA THR A 35 -12.91 6.30 -13.97
C THR A 35 -13.00 6.77 -12.52
N ILE A 36 -12.87 8.08 -12.28
CA ILE A 36 -13.00 8.66 -10.94
C ILE A 36 -14.41 8.44 -10.40
N ALA A 37 -15.44 8.56 -11.24
CA ALA A 37 -16.82 8.28 -10.84
C ALA A 37 -17.04 6.84 -10.36
N VAL A 38 -16.50 5.85 -11.08
CA VAL A 38 -16.56 4.44 -10.66
C VAL A 38 -15.79 4.24 -9.36
N PHE A 39 -14.59 4.79 -9.24
CA PHE A 39 -13.78 4.70 -8.02
C PHE A 39 -14.51 5.28 -6.80
N LEU A 40 -14.99 6.52 -6.89
CA LEU A 40 -15.76 7.18 -5.83
C LEU A 40 -17.06 6.41 -5.53
N GLY A 41 -17.73 5.87 -6.56
CA GLY A 41 -18.92 5.04 -6.38
C GLY A 41 -18.66 3.78 -5.57
N ILE A 42 -17.55 3.06 -5.84
CA ILE A 42 -17.14 1.88 -5.06
C ILE A 42 -16.86 2.27 -3.60
N LEU A 43 -16.13 3.37 -3.37
CA LEU A 43 -15.85 3.88 -2.04
C LEU A 43 -17.12 4.27 -1.28
N ALA A 44 -18.07 4.91 -1.96
CA ALA A 44 -19.35 5.31 -1.39
C ALA A 44 -20.17 4.09 -0.94
N VAL A 45 -20.31 3.08 -1.81
CA VAL A 45 -21.03 1.84 -1.46
C VAL A 45 -20.36 1.16 -0.27
N GLY A 46 -19.02 1.00 -0.30
CA GLY A 46 -18.28 0.40 0.80
C GLY A 46 -18.44 1.17 2.12
N GLY A 47 -18.36 2.51 2.08
CA GLY A 47 -18.52 3.38 3.25
C GLY A 47 -19.92 3.31 3.85
N VAL A 48 -20.97 3.30 3.01
CA VAL A 48 -22.35 3.14 3.48
C VAL A 48 -22.58 1.75 4.07
N VAL A 49 -22.02 0.70 3.46
CA VAL A 49 -22.09 -0.66 4.01
C VAL A 49 -21.39 -0.75 5.37
N CYS A 50 -20.30 0.00 5.60
CA CYS A 50 -19.66 0.09 6.92
C CYS A 50 -20.58 0.74 7.98
N PHE A 51 -21.49 1.65 7.61
CA PHE A 51 -22.48 2.19 8.55
C PHE A 51 -23.51 1.15 8.99
N HIS A 52 -23.89 0.22 8.10
CA HIS A 52 -24.86 -0.84 8.41
C HIS A 52 -24.28 -1.99 9.22
N LEU A 53 -23.00 -2.30 9.01
CA LEU A 53 -22.32 -3.42 9.66
C LEU A 53 -21.04 -2.97 10.38
N PRO A 54 -21.12 -1.99 11.31
CA PRO A 54 -19.93 -1.44 11.94
C PRO A 54 -19.18 -2.50 12.75
N GLU A 55 -19.87 -3.39 13.47
CA GLU A 55 -19.22 -4.46 14.25
C GLU A 55 -18.31 -5.35 13.41
N ALA A 56 -18.77 -5.72 12.22
CA ALA A 56 -18.06 -6.65 11.35
C ALA A 56 -17.03 -5.96 10.46
N LEU A 57 -17.32 -4.75 9.98
CA LEU A 57 -16.57 -4.13 8.87
C LEU A 57 -15.69 -2.97 9.29
N THR A 58 -15.89 -2.39 10.47
CA THR A 58 -15.09 -1.24 10.92
C THR A 58 -14.03 -1.64 11.92
N PHE A 59 -12.88 -0.95 11.93
CA PHE A 59 -11.83 -1.22 12.90
C PHE A 59 -12.12 -0.44 14.22
N PRO A 60 -12.40 -1.10 15.37
CA PRO A 60 -12.91 -0.42 16.56
C PRO A 60 -12.01 0.70 17.09
N SER A 61 -10.69 0.50 17.07
CA SER A 61 -9.72 1.51 17.52
C SER A 61 -9.65 2.74 16.61
N VAL A 62 -9.97 2.60 15.32
CA VAL A 62 -9.93 3.69 14.34
C VAL A 62 -11.25 4.45 14.30
N ARG A 63 -12.39 3.81 14.59
CA ARG A 63 -13.67 4.51 14.79
C ARG A 63 -13.57 5.63 15.82
N ALA A 64 -12.76 5.45 16.86
CA ALA A 64 -12.52 6.46 17.88
C ALA A 64 -11.73 7.68 17.36
N VAL A 65 -11.02 7.55 16.22
CA VAL A 65 -10.10 8.57 15.69
C VAL A 65 -10.79 9.52 14.71
N TYR A 66 -11.77 9.09 13.94
CA TYR A 66 -12.54 9.98 13.07
C TYR A 66 -13.98 10.17 13.55
N ALA A 67 -14.37 11.43 13.74
CA ALA A 67 -15.73 11.76 14.13
C ALA A 67 -16.70 11.57 12.96
N LEU A 68 -17.91 11.05 13.24
CA LEU A 68 -18.99 10.94 12.26
C LEU A 68 -19.34 12.29 11.61
N SER A 69 -19.07 13.39 12.30
CA SER A 69 -19.21 14.76 11.78
C SER A 69 -18.31 15.03 10.56
N TRP A 70 -17.20 14.31 10.39
CA TRP A 70 -16.33 14.39 9.22
C TRP A 70 -16.66 13.32 8.18
N ILE A 71 -16.96 12.10 8.63
CA ILE A 71 -17.21 10.97 7.72
C ILE A 71 -18.53 11.14 6.95
N ARG A 72 -19.61 11.60 7.60
CA ARG A 72 -20.90 11.75 6.91
C ARG A 72 -20.82 12.77 5.76
N PRO A 73 -20.28 14.00 5.95
CA PRO A 73 -20.06 14.92 4.83
C PRO A 73 -19.12 14.37 3.76
N LEU A 74 -18.08 13.63 4.14
CA LEU A 74 -17.19 12.98 3.19
C LEU A 74 -17.95 11.98 2.30
N VAL A 75 -18.74 11.07 2.91
CA VAL A 75 -19.56 10.10 2.17
C VAL A 75 -20.56 10.82 1.24
N ALA A 76 -21.22 11.87 1.71
CA ALA A 76 -22.12 12.66 0.87
C ALA A 76 -21.40 13.30 -0.33
N THR A 77 -20.20 13.85 -0.09
CA THR A 77 -19.36 14.46 -1.12
C THR A 77 -18.90 13.43 -2.15
N VAL A 78 -18.48 12.24 -1.69
CA VAL A 78 -18.05 11.13 -2.55
C VAL A 78 -19.23 10.63 -3.41
N ILE A 79 -20.44 10.48 -2.85
CA ILE A 79 -21.65 10.11 -3.60
C ILE A 79 -21.98 11.17 -4.66
N GLY A 80 -22.06 12.44 -4.26
CA GLY A 80 -22.37 13.55 -5.17
C GLY A 80 -21.33 13.69 -6.29
N GLY A 81 -20.05 13.57 -5.93
CA GLY A 81 -18.93 13.58 -6.87
C GLY A 81 -18.97 12.42 -7.87
N ALA A 82 -19.26 11.20 -7.39
CA ALA A 82 -19.43 10.03 -8.26
C ALA A 82 -20.57 10.23 -9.27
N PHE A 83 -21.71 10.75 -8.82
CA PHE A 83 -22.84 11.03 -9.71
C PHE A 83 -22.51 12.12 -10.73
N PHE A 84 -21.97 13.25 -10.29
CA PHE A 84 -21.64 14.39 -11.16
C PHE A 84 -20.58 14.02 -12.21
N LEU A 85 -19.48 13.39 -11.80
CA LEU A 85 -18.42 12.97 -12.71
C LEU A 85 -18.89 11.84 -13.65
N GLY A 86 -19.77 10.97 -13.17
CA GLY A 86 -20.41 9.93 -13.97
C GLY A 86 -21.29 10.53 -15.06
N LEU A 87 -22.10 11.53 -14.73
CA LEU A 87 -22.90 12.30 -15.69
C LEU A 87 -21.99 13.00 -16.71
N LEU A 88 -20.94 13.68 -16.25
CA LEU A 88 -19.98 14.33 -17.15
C LEU A 88 -19.32 13.33 -18.11
N SER A 89 -18.92 12.15 -17.62
CA SER A 89 -18.41 11.07 -18.47
C SER A 89 -19.44 10.60 -19.49
N ALA A 90 -20.70 10.41 -19.06
CA ALA A 90 -21.80 10.01 -19.93
C ALA A 90 -22.15 11.10 -20.96
N LEU A 91 -21.87 12.38 -20.71
CA LEU A 91 -22.03 13.43 -21.71
C LEU A 91 -20.87 13.44 -22.72
N LEU A 92 -19.62 13.29 -22.25
CA LEU A 92 -18.41 13.49 -23.05
C LEU A 92 -17.97 12.24 -23.84
N ARG A 93 -18.15 11.04 -23.29
CA ARG A 93 -17.62 9.78 -23.86
C ARG A 93 -18.67 9.05 -24.68
N ARG A 94 -18.35 8.43 -25.82
CA ARG A 94 -19.33 7.68 -26.63
C ARG A 94 -19.80 6.42 -25.91
N ARG A 95 -18.87 5.62 -25.38
CA ARG A 95 -19.22 4.44 -24.57
C ARG A 95 -19.60 4.87 -23.15
N LYS A 96 -20.89 4.79 -22.83
CA LYS A 96 -21.46 5.32 -21.58
C LYS A 96 -21.25 4.44 -20.35
N VAL A 97 -20.57 3.30 -20.49
CA VAL A 97 -20.44 2.29 -19.43
C VAL A 97 -19.77 2.86 -18.18
N LEU A 98 -18.67 3.61 -18.32
CA LEU A 98 -17.99 4.25 -17.18
C LEU A 98 -18.91 5.23 -16.44
N GLY A 99 -19.57 6.12 -17.18
CA GLY A 99 -20.47 7.12 -16.59
C GLY A 99 -21.65 6.49 -15.86
N PHE A 100 -22.34 5.54 -16.50
CA PHE A 100 -23.49 4.84 -15.90
C PHE A 100 -23.09 3.92 -14.75
N ALA A 101 -21.92 3.28 -14.80
CA ALA A 101 -21.44 2.48 -13.67
C ALA A 101 -21.19 3.36 -12.43
N GLY A 102 -20.51 4.50 -12.58
CA GLY A 102 -20.29 5.45 -11.48
C GLY A 102 -21.59 6.01 -10.90
N MET A 103 -22.53 6.45 -11.76
CA MET A 103 -23.85 6.92 -11.33
C MET A 103 -24.68 5.82 -10.66
N GLY A 104 -24.63 4.60 -11.19
CA GLY A 104 -25.34 3.44 -10.63
C GLY A 104 -24.83 3.09 -9.24
N LEU A 105 -23.52 3.08 -9.03
CA LEU A 105 -22.92 2.88 -7.70
C LEU A 105 -23.30 4.00 -6.72
N ALA A 106 -23.29 5.26 -7.15
CA ALA A 106 -23.74 6.39 -6.34
C ALA A 106 -25.23 6.28 -5.94
N LEU A 107 -26.07 5.82 -6.87
CA LEU A 107 -27.48 5.54 -6.62
C LEU A 107 -27.63 4.42 -5.60
N VAL A 108 -26.91 3.31 -5.76
CA VAL A 108 -26.91 2.20 -4.78
C VAL A 108 -26.51 2.69 -3.39
N ALA A 109 -25.42 3.45 -3.27
CA ALA A 109 -24.98 4.02 -1.99
C ALA A 109 -26.07 4.92 -1.37
N SER A 110 -26.76 5.72 -2.18
CA SER A 110 -27.85 6.59 -1.73
C SER A 110 -29.07 5.80 -1.27
N LEU A 111 -29.46 4.75 -2.01
CA LEU A 111 -30.58 3.86 -1.66
C LEU A 111 -30.30 3.04 -0.40
N LEU A 112 -29.04 2.72 -0.13
CA LEU A 112 -28.60 2.13 1.13
C LEU A 112 -28.57 3.16 2.28
N GLY A 113 -29.12 4.38 2.12
CA GLY A 113 -29.23 5.38 3.18
C GLY A 113 -28.14 6.47 3.15
N GLY A 114 -27.14 6.34 2.28
CA GLY A 114 -26.11 7.36 2.04
C GLY A 114 -25.41 7.85 3.32
N ALA A 115 -25.12 9.15 3.37
CA ALA A 115 -24.48 9.78 4.52
C ALA A 115 -25.36 9.82 5.78
N SER A 116 -26.66 9.59 5.65
CA SER A 116 -27.64 9.60 6.74
C SER A 116 -27.90 8.21 7.31
N GLY A 117 -27.19 7.17 6.82
CA GLY A 117 -27.33 5.80 7.30
C GLY A 117 -27.23 5.70 8.83
N PRO A 118 -27.98 4.77 9.45
CA PRO A 118 -27.86 4.50 10.87
C PRO A 118 -26.44 3.98 11.15
N VAL A 119 -25.86 4.41 12.27
CA VAL A 119 -24.61 3.84 12.80
C VAL A 119 -24.95 3.39 14.20
N THR A 120 -24.95 2.08 14.44
CA THR A 120 -25.11 1.57 15.81
C THR A 120 -23.89 1.96 16.61
N ASP A 121 -24.10 2.38 17.86
CA ASP A 121 -22.99 2.63 18.78
C ASP A 121 -22.40 1.28 19.16
N VAL A 122 -21.24 0.98 18.61
CA VAL A 122 -20.52 -0.26 18.87
C VAL A 122 -19.29 0.13 19.68
N GLY A 123 -19.13 -0.52 20.84
CA GLY A 123 -17.99 -0.30 21.73
C GLY A 123 -16.63 -0.44 21.04
N THR A 124 -15.56 -0.06 21.73
CA THR A 124 -14.20 -0.10 21.20
C THR A 124 -13.56 -1.48 21.20
N ASP A 125 -14.29 -2.48 21.70
CA ASP A 125 -13.80 -3.85 21.86
C ASP A 125 -14.28 -4.76 20.72
N GLY A 126 -13.42 -5.70 20.30
CA GLY A 126 -13.73 -6.69 19.28
C GLY A 126 -12.75 -6.71 18.11
N ILE A 127 -12.99 -7.63 17.17
CA ILE A 127 -12.19 -7.79 15.95
C ILE A 127 -13.10 -7.48 14.76
N GLY A 128 -12.83 -6.35 14.10
CA GLY A 128 -13.49 -5.99 12.85
C GLY A 128 -12.65 -6.37 11.64
N LEU A 129 -13.21 -6.36 10.44
CA LEU A 129 -12.48 -6.56 9.20
C LEU A 129 -11.68 -5.32 8.78
N GLY A 130 -12.04 -4.11 9.24
CA GLY A 130 -11.30 -2.88 8.90
C GLY A 130 -11.45 -2.45 7.43
N LEU A 131 -12.60 -2.73 6.83
CA LEU A 131 -12.96 -2.26 5.49
C LEU A 131 -12.96 -0.74 5.42
N ASP A 132 -13.46 -0.06 6.45
CA ASP A 132 -13.43 1.40 6.58
C ASP A 132 -12.01 1.98 6.46
N TRP A 133 -11.05 1.38 7.17
CA TRP A 133 -9.65 1.76 7.12
C TRP A 133 -9.04 1.51 5.74
N PHE A 134 -9.34 0.37 5.12
CA PHE A 134 -8.93 0.09 3.75
C PHE A 134 -9.46 1.16 2.78
N LEU A 135 -10.75 1.50 2.85
CA LEU A 135 -11.38 2.47 1.95
C LEU A 135 -10.79 3.87 2.12
N LEU A 136 -10.61 4.32 3.37
CA LEU A 136 -10.02 5.63 3.67
C LEU A 136 -8.57 5.68 3.20
N ASN A 137 -7.76 4.66 3.50
CA ASN A 137 -6.36 4.64 3.09
C ASN A 137 -6.23 4.57 1.56
N LEU A 138 -7.04 3.74 0.90
CA LEU A 138 -7.07 3.69 -0.56
C LEU A 138 -7.44 5.04 -1.16
N PHE A 139 -8.47 5.70 -0.62
CA PHE A 139 -8.90 7.03 -1.08
C PHE A 139 -7.79 8.06 -0.92
N LEU A 140 -7.20 8.18 0.27
CA LEU A 140 -6.18 9.17 0.58
C LEU A 140 -4.89 8.94 -0.23
N LEU A 141 -4.40 7.70 -0.30
CA LEU A 141 -3.21 7.37 -1.07
C LEU A 141 -3.44 7.58 -2.57
N ALA A 142 -4.59 7.15 -3.11
CA ALA A 142 -4.90 7.39 -4.52
C ALA A 142 -5.02 8.90 -4.83
N LEU A 143 -5.65 9.67 -3.93
CA LEU A 143 -5.80 11.13 -4.07
C LEU A 143 -4.44 11.85 -4.12
N ILE A 144 -3.43 11.33 -3.42
CA ILE A 144 -2.08 11.91 -3.40
C ILE A 144 -1.24 11.36 -4.55
N PHE A 145 -1.09 10.05 -4.64
CA PHE A 145 -0.10 9.41 -5.50
C PHE A 145 -0.52 9.33 -6.96
N VAL A 146 -1.82 9.14 -7.27
CA VAL A 146 -2.25 9.09 -8.68
C VAL A 146 -1.95 10.43 -9.37
N PRO A 147 -2.32 11.61 -8.84
CA PRO A 147 -1.93 12.88 -9.45
C PRO A 147 -0.41 13.08 -9.52
N LEU A 148 0.32 12.77 -8.44
CA LEU A 148 1.78 12.92 -8.42
C LEU A 148 2.45 12.12 -9.54
N GLU A 149 2.06 10.87 -9.74
CA GLU A 149 2.60 10.02 -10.80
C GLU A 149 2.13 10.37 -12.20
N ARG A 150 1.03 11.11 -12.35
CA ARG A 150 0.61 11.60 -13.67
C ARG A 150 1.31 12.90 -14.05
N VAL A 151 1.56 13.79 -13.09
CA VAL A 151 2.17 15.10 -13.34
C VAL A 151 3.71 15.02 -13.34
N PHE A 152 4.29 14.22 -12.45
CA PHE A 152 5.73 14.14 -12.23
C PHE A 152 6.31 12.76 -12.54
N ALA A 153 5.68 12.04 -13.46
CA ALA A 153 6.05 10.66 -13.83
C ALA A 153 7.55 10.51 -14.15
N GLN A 154 8.21 9.52 -13.58
CA GLN A 154 9.52 9.07 -14.09
C GLN A 154 9.35 8.28 -15.39
N ARG A 155 8.26 7.52 -15.52
CA ARG A 155 7.86 6.79 -16.73
C ARG A 155 6.50 7.29 -17.23
N PRO A 156 6.43 8.36 -18.04
CA PRO A 156 5.17 8.98 -18.45
C PRO A 156 4.26 8.09 -19.30
N SER A 157 4.82 7.09 -19.98
CA SER A 157 4.06 6.10 -20.77
C SER A 157 3.33 5.07 -19.91
N GLN A 158 3.62 4.99 -18.60
CA GLN A 158 3.00 4.05 -17.68
C GLN A 158 1.58 4.51 -17.30
N SER A 159 0.60 3.67 -17.67
CA SER A 159 -0.80 3.84 -17.27
C SER A 159 -0.99 3.66 -15.75
N THR A 160 -1.99 4.34 -15.18
CA THR A 160 -2.47 4.10 -13.82
C THR A 160 -2.97 2.66 -13.63
N PHE A 161 -3.65 2.10 -14.63
CA PHE A 161 -4.12 0.71 -14.63
C PHE A 161 -3.14 -0.16 -15.43
N ARG A 162 -1.87 -0.13 -15.00
CA ARG A 162 -0.80 -0.94 -15.59
C ARG A 162 -1.04 -2.44 -15.37
N HIS A 163 -0.30 -3.29 -16.08
CA HIS A 163 -0.36 -4.73 -15.86
C HIS A 163 -0.14 -5.08 -14.37
N GLY A 164 -0.98 -5.96 -13.84
CA GLY A 164 -0.87 -6.45 -12.45
C GLY A 164 -1.55 -5.55 -11.41
N TRP A 165 -2.17 -4.42 -11.80
CA TRP A 165 -2.80 -3.50 -10.84
C TRP A 165 -3.94 -4.15 -10.05
N THR A 166 -4.72 -5.08 -10.64
CA THR A 166 -5.74 -5.81 -9.87
C THR A 166 -5.14 -6.82 -8.89
N THR A 167 -3.96 -7.38 -9.21
CA THR A 167 -3.24 -8.21 -8.26
C THR A 167 -2.79 -7.36 -7.07
N ASP A 168 -2.26 -6.17 -7.34
CA ASP A 168 -1.72 -5.26 -6.31
C ASP A 168 -2.83 -4.68 -5.43
N ILE A 169 -4.00 -4.34 -5.99
CA ILE A 169 -5.14 -3.88 -5.17
C ILE A 169 -5.69 -5.00 -4.27
N ILE A 170 -5.63 -6.27 -4.71
CA ILE A 170 -6.05 -7.42 -3.88
C ILE A 170 -5.05 -7.63 -2.74
N HIS A 171 -3.74 -7.53 -2.99
CA HIS A 171 -2.74 -7.57 -1.91
C HIS A 171 -2.87 -6.39 -0.95
N PHE A 172 -3.13 -5.19 -1.48
CA PHE A 172 -3.44 -4.01 -0.66
C PHE A 172 -4.66 -4.27 0.22
N PHE A 173 -5.75 -4.80 -0.34
CA PHE A 173 -6.95 -5.17 0.40
C PHE A 173 -6.66 -6.22 1.49
N ALA A 174 -5.98 -7.32 1.14
CA ALA A 174 -5.67 -8.39 2.06
C ALA A 174 -4.77 -7.94 3.23
N SER A 175 -3.75 -7.13 2.95
CA SER A 175 -2.84 -6.61 3.99
C SER A 175 -3.51 -5.63 4.97
N HIS A 176 -4.55 -4.92 4.53
CA HIS A 176 -5.36 -4.03 5.37
C HIS A 176 -6.41 -4.80 6.17
N LEU A 177 -7.08 -5.77 5.54
CA LEU A 177 -8.03 -6.66 6.19
C LEU A 177 -7.38 -7.48 7.32
N LEU A 178 -6.14 -7.93 7.09
CA LEU A 178 -5.35 -8.70 8.03
C LEU A 178 -4.46 -7.84 8.94
N VAL A 179 -4.63 -6.51 8.96
CA VAL A 179 -3.80 -5.63 9.79
C VAL A 179 -3.92 -5.96 11.27
N GLN A 180 -5.14 -6.25 11.75
CA GLN A 180 -5.39 -6.62 13.15
C GLN A 180 -4.78 -7.97 13.49
N VAL A 181 -4.96 -8.96 12.61
CA VAL A 181 -4.40 -10.30 12.80
C VAL A 181 -2.88 -10.23 12.81
N SER A 182 -2.27 -9.54 11.85
CA SER A 182 -0.81 -9.38 11.79
C SER A 182 -0.26 -8.55 12.95
N ALA A 183 -0.94 -7.48 13.38
CA ALA A 183 -0.58 -6.71 14.55
C ALA A 183 -0.65 -7.55 15.82
N TRP A 184 -1.71 -8.35 16.00
CA TRP A 184 -1.83 -9.26 17.13
C TRP A 184 -0.73 -10.33 17.14
N LEU A 185 -0.51 -11.00 16.01
CA LEU A 185 0.56 -12.00 15.86
C LEU A 185 1.95 -11.44 16.16
N THR A 186 2.16 -10.17 15.83
CA THR A 186 3.44 -9.48 16.00
C THR A 186 3.63 -8.96 17.43
N LEU A 187 2.64 -8.25 17.96
CA LEU A 187 2.78 -7.45 19.18
C LEU A 187 2.34 -8.18 20.44
N ALA A 188 1.43 -9.16 20.38
CA ALA A 188 0.99 -9.89 21.57
C ALA A 188 2.15 -10.64 22.26
N PRO A 189 3.05 -11.34 21.53
CA PRO A 189 4.23 -11.95 22.15
C PRO A 189 5.19 -10.92 22.73
N ALA A 190 5.38 -9.77 22.06
CA ALA A 190 6.23 -8.69 22.54
C ALA A 190 5.69 -8.10 23.84
N ALA A 191 4.38 -7.81 23.92
CA ALA A 191 3.74 -7.29 25.11
C ALA A 191 3.87 -8.25 26.31
N ALA A 192 3.78 -9.56 26.07
CA ALA A 192 4.04 -10.57 27.10
C ALA A 192 5.51 -10.56 27.55
N ALA A 193 6.45 -10.47 26.61
CA ALA A 193 7.89 -10.43 26.89
C ALA A 193 8.33 -9.15 27.63
N THR A 194 7.76 -7.98 27.31
CA THR A 194 8.07 -6.71 28.00
C THR A 194 7.86 -6.84 29.49
N ARG A 195 6.75 -7.48 29.91
CA ARG A 195 6.42 -7.68 31.35
C ARG A 195 7.41 -8.58 32.09
N LEU A 196 8.18 -9.39 31.38
CA LEU A 196 9.07 -10.40 31.95
C LEU A 196 10.54 -10.01 31.87
N VAL A 197 10.95 -9.26 30.84
CA VAL A 197 12.36 -9.10 30.46
C VAL A 197 12.86 -7.65 30.55
N VAL A 198 11.97 -6.66 30.49
CA VAL A 198 12.36 -5.25 30.40
C VAL A 198 12.36 -4.60 31.78
N ALA A 199 13.52 -4.07 32.18
CA ALA A 199 13.67 -3.31 33.42
C ALA A 199 12.80 -2.05 33.38
N PRO A 200 11.92 -1.79 34.36
CA PRO A 200 11.06 -0.60 34.40
C PRO A 200 11.85 0.71 34.22
N GLN A 201 13.06 0.77 34.77
CA GLN A 201 13.95 1.94 34.67
C GLN A 201 14.36 2.26 33.22
N LEU A 202 14.49 1.24 32.35
CA LEU A 202 14.79 1.46 30.93
C LEU A 202 13.58 2.09 30.21
N HIS A 203 12.38 1.60 30.51
CA HIS A 203 11.14 2.14 29.95
C HIS A 203 10.95 3.61 30.37
N ASP A 204 11.14 3.90 31.65
CA ASP A 204 11.06 5.27 32.19
C ASP A 204 12.10 6.19 31.55
N ALA A 205 13.33 5.70 31.36
CA ALA A 205 14.38 6.48 30.72
C ALA A 205 14.09 6.78 29.24
N VAL A 206 13.58 5.81 28.48
CA VAL A 206 13.24 5.98 27.06
C VAL A 206 12.03 6.90 26.90
N SER A 207 10.98 6.68 27.68
CA SER A 207 9.75 7.50 27.64
C SER A 207 10.01 8.96 28.06
N ALA A 208 11.00 9.22 28.90
CA ALA A 208 11.41 10.56 29.32
C ALA A 208 12.24 11.34 28.29
N LEU A 209 12.72 10.70 27.22
CA LEU A 209 13.46 11.41 26.16
C LEU A 209 12.56 12.44 25.46
N PRO A 210 13.13 13.54 24.92
CA PRO A 210 12.36 14.47 24.10
C PRO A 210 11.67 13.76 22.93
N TRP A 211 10.41 14.11 22.63
CA TRP A 211 9.59 13.36 21.67
C TRP A 211 10.23 13.23 20.27
N VAL A 212 10.98 14.24 19.81
CA VAL A 212 11.72 14.20 18.53
C VAL A 212 12.83 13.15 18.56
N VAL A 213 13.55 13.04 19.69
CA VAL A 213 14.61 12.05 19.88
C VAL A 213 13.99 10.65 19.87
N GLN A 214 12.86 10.46 20.56
CA GLN A 214 12.11 9.21 20.52
C GLN A 214 11.71 8.85 19.07
N PHE A 215 11.13 9.79 18.33
CA PHE A 215 10.76 9.55 16.93
C PHE A 215 11.96 9.14 16.05
N LEU A 216 13.09 9.84 16.15
CA LEU A 216 14.29 9.51 15.38
C LEU A 216 14.87 8.14 15.76
N LEU A 217 14.84 7.79 17.06
CA LEU A 217 15.24 6.46 17.52
C LEU A 217 14.28 5.37 17.01
N ILE A 218 12.98 5.63 16.99
CA ILE A 218 11.99 4.70 16.43
C ILE A 218 12.28 4.46 14.94
N VAL A 219 12.49 5.52 14.15
CA VAL A 219 12.83 5.41 12.72
C VAL A 219 14.11 4.58 12.52
N LEU A 220 15.14 4.83 13.33
CA LEU A 220 16.38 4.09 13.26
C LEU A 220 16.20 2.61 13.62
N LEU A 221 15.53 2.30 14.72
CA LEU A 221 15.32 0.92 15.17
C LEU A 221 14.44 0.13 14.21
N ALA A 222 13.37 0.76 13.73
CA ALA A 222 12.51 0.21 12.70
C ALA A 222 13.32 -0.19 11.46
N ASP A 223 14.12 0.74 10.95
CA ASP A 223 14.84 0.55 9.70
C ASP A 223 16.03 -0.41 9.85
N LEU A 224 16.66 -0.50 11.04
CA LEU A 224 17.63 -1.55 11.33
C LEU A 224 17.00 -2.94 11.35
N GLY A 225 15.82 -3.08 11.96
CA GLY A 225 15.04 -4.32 11.95
C GLY A 225 14.62 -4.71 10.53
N GLU A 226 14.08 -3.76 9.79
CA GLU A 226 13.65 -3.93 8.40
C GLU A 226 14.84 -4.24 7.49
N TYR A 227 15.92 -3.46 7.52
CA TYR A 227 17.16 -3.74 6.78
C TYR A 227 17.68 -5.16 7.01
N THR A 228 17.72 -5.59 8.28
CA THR A 228 18.21 -6.92 8.66
C THR A 228 17.35 -8.01 8.04
N MET A 229 16.03 -7.91 8.22
CA MET A 229 15.10 -8.91 7.73
C MET A 229 15.02 -8.90 6.20
N HIS A 230 15.03 -7.72 5.59
CA HIS A 230 15.03 -7.53 4.15
C HIS A 230 16.25 -8.16 3.49
N ARG A 231 17.44 -7.94 4.06
CA ARG A 231 18.65 -8.62 3.62
C ARG A 231 18.57 -10.14 3.80
N LEU A 232 17.94 -10.64 4.86
CA LEU A 232 17.71 -12.09 5.04
C LEU A 232 16.74 -12.67 4.01
N PHE A 233 15.70 -11.93 3.61
CA PHE A 233 14.81 -12.32 2.53
C PHE A 233 15.57 -12.57 1.22
N HIS A 234 16.57 -11.74 0.92
CA HIS A 234 17.41 -11.92 -0.26
C HIS A 234 18.46 -13.03 -0.13
N ARG A 235 18.97 -13.28 1.09
CA ARG A 235 20.08 -14.23 1.30
C ARG A 235 19.64 -15.66 1.60
N VAL A 236 18.45 -15.86 2.13
CA VAL A 236 17.95 -17.19 2.51
C VAL A 236 16.94 -17.65 1.46
N PRO A 237 17.25 -18.69 0.65
CA PRO A 237 16.39 -19.09 -0.47
C PRO A 237 14.94 -19.43 -0.07
N TRP A 238 14.73 -19.93 1.15
CA TRP A 238 13.39 -20.20 1.65
C TRP A 238 12.60 -18.92 1.92
N LEU A 239 13.23 -17.90 2.51
CA LEU A 239 12.61 -16.60 2.76
C LEU A 239 12.37 -15.86 1.43
N TRP A 240 13.31 -15.94 0.50
CA TRP A 240 13.19 -15.34 -0.83
C TRP A 240 11.91 -15.76 -1.57
N ARG A 241 11.42 -16.99 -1.38
CA ARG A 241 10.17 -17.44 -2.04
C ARG A 241 8.97 -16.56 -1.72
N PHE A 242 8.92 -16.00 -0.52
CA PHE A 242 7.86 -15.10 -0.09
C PHE A 242 8.11 -13.67 -0.58
N HIS A 243 9.36 -13.21 -0.49
CA HIS A 243 9.73 -11.85 -0.86
C HIS A 243 9.84 -11.64 -2.37
N ALA A 244 10.11 -12.68 -3.15
CA ALA A 244 10.12 -12.63 -4.61
C ALA A 244 8.76 -12.21 -5.20
N ILE A 245 7.66 -12.37 -4.45
CA ILE A 245 6.35 -11.86 -4.84
C ILE A 245 6.38 -10.33 -4.89
N HIS A 246 7.05 -9.67 -3.95
CA HIS A 246 7.27 -8.22 -3.95
C HIS A 246 8.05 -7.78 -5.19
N HIS A 247 9.18 -8.45 -5.44
CA HIS A 247 10.03 -8.19 -6.61
C HIS A 247 9.45 -8.66 -7.94
N SER A 248 8.32 -9.36 -7.95
CA SER A 248 7.73 -9.89 -9.19
C SER A 248 7.15 -8.82 -10.11
N SER A 249 6.95 -7.60 -9.61
CA SER A 249 6.39 -6.53 -10.42
C SER A 249 7.41 -5.99 -11.42
N GLU A 250 7.12 -6.16 -12.72
CA GLU A 250 7.92 -5.60 -13.81
C GLU A 250 7.69 -4.08 -14.01
N VAL A 251 6.70 -3.52 -13.32
CA VAL A 251 6.30 -2.12 -13.42
C VAL A 251 6.00 -1.57 -12.03
N ILE A 252 6.73 -0.53 -11.62
CA ILE A 252 6.69 0.00 -10.25
C ILE A 252 5.89 1.31 -10.21
N ASP A 253 4.97 1.39 -9.25
CA ASP A 253 4.21 2.60 -8.86
C ASP A 253 3.86 2.53 -7.37
N TRP A 254 3.16 3.54 -6.87
CA TRP A 254 2.73 3.64 -5.47
C TRP A 254 1.96 2.40 -4.98
N LEU A 255 1.24 1.70 -5.86
CA LEU A 255 0.48 0.50 -5.49
C LEU A 255 1.36 -0.75 -5.55
N ALA A 256 2.43 -0.78 -6.34
CA ALA A 256 3.32 -1.95 -6.45
C ALA A 256 3.88 -2.40 -5.09
N GLY A 257 4.14 -1.45 -4.19
CA GLY A 257 4.63 -1.73 -2.84
C GLY A 257 3.68 -2.58 -1.98
N SER A 258 2.39 -2.68 -2.35
CA SER A 258 1.42 -3.51 -1.63
C SER A 258 1.55 -5.00 -1.93
N ARG A 259 2.24 -5.39 -3.00
CA ARG A 259 2.37 -6.78 -3.47
C ARG A 259 3.25 -7.62 -2.55
N LEU A 260 2.81 -7.85 -1.32
CA LEU A 260 3.55 -8.55 -0.28
C LEU A 260 2.85 -9.85 0.11
N HIS A 261 3.64 -10.90 0.35
CA HIS A 261 3.11 -12.13 0.92
C HIS A 261 2.77 -11.94 2.40
N LEU A 262 1.76 -12.64 2.94
CA LEU A 262 1.37 -12.50 4.36
C LEU A 262 2.52 -12.86 5.33
N VAL A 263 3.29 -13.90 5.02
CA VAL A 263 4.49 -14.28 5.80
C VAL A 263 5.52 -13.15 5.82
N ASP A 264 5.73 -12.50 4.67
CA ASP A 264 6.63 -11.35 4.57
C ASP A 264 6.14 -10.22 5.49
N VAL A 265 4.87 -9.84 5.36
CA VAL A 265 4.24 -8.81 6.19
C VAL A 265 4.40 -9.09 7.69
N VAL A 266 4.11 -10.31 8.15
CA VAL A 266 4.19 -10.66 9.58
C VAL A 266 5.64 -10.62 10.07
N ILE A 267 6.59 -11.17 9.31
CA ILE A 267 7.98 -11.20 9.75
C ILE A 267 8.57 -9.78 9.73
N THR A 268 8.40 -9.03 8.64
CA THR A 268 8.91 -7.66 8.51
C THR A 268 8.34 -6.78 9.62
N ARG A 269 7.01 -6.78 9.83
CA ARG A 269 6.38 -6.04 10.95
C ARG A 269 6.89 -6.50 12.31
N GLY A 270 7.15 -7.80 12.48
CA GLY A 270 7.79 -8.38 13.66
C GLY A 270 9.12 -7.71 13.99
N PHE A 271 10.04 -7.75 13.04
CA PHE A 271 11.38 -7.18 13.22
C PHE A 271 11.36 -5.65 13.38
N THR A 272 10.40 -4.96 12.79
CA THR A 272 10.24 -3.51 12.92
C THR A 272 9.62 -3.12 14.28
N PHE A 273 8.49 -3.72 14.66
CA PHE A 273 7.68 -3.22 15.77
C PHE A 273 7.95 -3.87 17.12
N VAL A 274 8.46 -5.11 17.16
CA VAL A 274 8.78 -5.77 18.44
C VAL A 274 9.85 -4.97 19.21
N PRO A 275 10.97 -4.53 18.62
CA PRO A 275 11.96 -3.73 19.34
C PRO A 275 11.37 -2.40 19.85
N ILE A 276 10.51 -1.75 19.07
CA ILE A 276 9.83 -0.50 19.47
C ILE A 276 8.92 -0.76 20.68
N ALA A 277 8.13 -1.83 20.65
CA ALA A 277 7.19 -2.17 21.72
C ALA A 277 7.90 -2.58 23.03
N LEU A 278 9.11 -3.13 22.95
CA LEU A 278 9.90 -3.52 24.13
C LEU A 278 10.51 -2.32 24.86
N LEU A 279 10.86 -1.24 24.15
CA LEU A 279 11.65 -0.14 24.70
C LEU A 279 10.85 0.95 25.42
N GLY A 280 9.52 0.93 25.33
CA GLY A 280 8.68 1.84 26.10
C GLY A 280 8.64 3.28 25.58
N PHE A 281 8.67 3.45 24.25
CA PHE A 281 8.43 4.76 23.65
C PHE A 281 7.02 5.27 23.97
N ALA A 282 6.88 6.59 24.14
CA ALA A 282 5.60 7.21 24.36
C ALA A 282 4.68 7.07 23.13
N ASP A 283 3.36 7.10 23.34
CA ASP A 283 2.37 6.90 22.28
C ASP A 283 2.51 7.91 21.13
N ARG A 284 2.74 9.19 21.45
CA ARG A 284 2.85 10.26 20.46
C ARG A 284 3.94 10.00 19.40
N PRO A 285 5.22 9.75 19.74
CA PRO A 285 6.24 9.45 18.74
C PRO A 285 5.99 8.13 18.00
N VAL A 286 5.39 7.11 18.65
CA VAL A 286 4.99 5.86 17.98
C VAL A 286 3.92 6.12 16.91
N TYR A 287 2.84 6.84 17.23
CA TYR A 287 1.82 7.21 16.25
C TYR A 287 2.36 8.10 15.15
N THR A 288 3.30 9.00 15.47
CA THR A 288 3.98 9.83 14.46
C THR A 288 4.76 8.96 13.48
N TYR A 289 5.48 7.95 13.97
CA TYR A 289 6.16 6.97 13.13
C TYR A 289 5.19 6.17 12.27
N LEU A 290 4.06 5.71 12.82
CA LEU A 290 3.04 4.98 12.06
C LEU A 290 2.50 5.81 10.89
N VAL A 291 2.27 7.11 11.08
CA VAL A 291 1.87 8.03 9.98
C VAL A 291 3.01 8.16 8.97
N PHE A 292 4.24 8.38 9.44
CA PHE A 292 5.42 8.51 8.60
C PHE A 292 5.64 7.28 7.71
N VAL A 293 5.70 6.07 8.29
CA VAL A 293 5.92 4.82 7.54
C VAL A 293 4.77 4.52 6.57
N SER A 294 3.52 4.79 6.96
CA SER A 294 2.36 4.57 6.08
C SER A 294 2.43 5.38 4.78
N PHE A 295 3.00 6.58 4.84
CA PHE A 295 3.22 7.40 3.65
C PHE A 295 4.54 7.07 2.95
N HIS A 296 5.63 6.97 3.72
CA HIS A 296 6.97 6.85 3.18
C HIS A 296 7.18 5.52 2.44
N ALA A 297 6.68 4.41 2.98
CA ALA A 297 6.77 3.10 2.32
C ALA A 297 6.06 3.07 0.96
N VAL A 298 4.95 3.81 0.81
CA VAL A 298 4.25 3.98 -0.47
C VAL A 298 5.04 4.92 -1.38
N PHE A 299 5.54 6.02 -0.83
CA PHE A 299 6.28 7.04 -1.57
C PHE A 299 7.52 6.49 -2.27
N ILE A 300 8.30 5.64 -1.61
CA ILE A 300 9.54 5.09 -2.20
C ILE A 300 9.28 4.13 -3.39
N HIS A 301 8.05 3.69 -3.61
CA HIS A 301 7.66 2.93 -4.81
C HIS A 301 7.04 3.81 -5.89
N ALA A 302 6.71 5.07 -5.59
CA ALA A 302 5.96 5.89 -6.51
C ALA A 302 6.75 6.16 -7.80
N ASN A 303 6.07 6.12 -8.95
CA ASN A 303 6.64 6.46 -10.25
C ASN A 303 6.81 7.99 -10.39
N VAL A 304 7.66 8.59 -9.57
CA VAL A 304 7.91 10.04 -9.55
C VAL A 304 9.38 10.35 -9.76
N ARG A 305 9.69 11.31 -10.64
CA ARG A 305 11.07 11.67 -11.03
C ARG A 305 11.80 12.58 -10.03
N PHE A 306 11.28 12.71 -8.82
CA PHE A 306 11.77 13.67 -7.84
C PHE A 306 13.23 13.40 -7.46
N ARG A 307 13.95 14.50 -7.23
CA ARG A 307 15.34 14.52 -6.78
C ARG A 307 15.44 15.33 -5.51
N PHE A 308 16.12 14.78 -4.52
CA PHE A 308 16.21 15.37 -3.18
C PHE A 308 17.62 15.85 -2.85
N GLY A 309 18.57 15.76 -3.78
CA GLY A 309 19.93 16.25 -3.62
C GLY A 309 20.58 15.65 -2.37
N ARG A 310 21.01 16.51 -1.42
CA ARG A 310 21.66 16.08 -0.18
C ARG A 310 20.77 15.20 0.71
N ALA A 311 19.44 15.37 0.64
CA ALA A 311 18.51 14.55 1.43
C ALA A 311 18.52 13.08 1.02
N GLU A 312 18.93 12.73 -0.22
CA GLU A 312 19.07 11.33 -0.67
C GLU A 312 20.14 10.55 0.10
N GLY A 313 21.00 11.23 0.87
CA GLY A 313 21.94 10.61 1.81
C GLY A 313 21.34 10.25 3.17
N PHE A 314 20.17 10.81 3.51
CA PHE A 314 19.55 10.70 4.83
C PHE A 314 18.19 10.03 4.81
N ILE A 315 17.44 10.17 3.71
CA ILE A 315 16.14 9.53 3.53
C ILE A 315 16.10 8.76 2.22
N VAL A 316 15.51 7.56 2.26
CA VAL A 316 15.28 6.74 1.07
C VAL A 316 14.33 7.48 0.13
N THR A 317 14.57 7.34 -1.16
CA THR A 317 13.80 8.03 -2.20
C THR A 317 13.34 7.03 -3.24
N PRO A 318 12.39 7.41 -4.12
CA PRO A 318 11.88 6.50 -5.13
C PRO A 318 12.99 5.87 -5.96
N ARG A 319 13.96 6.67 -6.40
CA ARG A 319 15.09 6.17 -7.17
C ARG A 319 15.91 5.10 -6.43
N PHE A 320 16.16 5.29 -5.14
CA PHE A 320 16.92 4.34 -4.33
C PHE A 320 16.22 2.99 -4.28
N HIS A 321 14.92 3.00 -3.99
CA HIS A 321 14.15 1.77 -3.85
C HIS A 321 13.81 1.14 -5.21
N HIS A 322 13.66 1.93 -6.27
CA HIS A 322 13.56 1.40 -7.62
C HIS A 322 14.83 0.62 -8.03
N TRP A 323 16.03 1.09 -7.64
CA TRP A 323 17.27 0.34 -7.86
C TRP A 323 17.27 -1.00 -7.11
N HIS A 324 16.68 -1.05 -5.91
CA HIS A 324 16.49 -2.30 -5.18
C HIS A 324 15.58 -3.30 -5.93
N HIS A 325 14.51 -2.81 -6.56
CA HIS A 325 13.61 -3.59 -7.42
C HIS A 325 14.18 -3.95 -8.80
N SER A 326 15.40 -3.52 -9.12
CA SER A 326 16.00 -3.72 -10.43
C SER A 326 16.42 -5.17 -10.65
N SER A 327 16.18 -5.68 -11.87
CA SER A 327 16.69 -6.97 -12.32
C SER A 327 18.05 -6.89 -13.02
N GLU A 328 18.70 -5.72 -12.98
CA GLU A 328 20.03 -5.51 -13.54
C GLU A 328 21.12 -6.09 -12.63
N THR A 329 22.12 -6.74 -13.22
CA THR A 329 23.15 -7.51 -12.50
C THR A 329 23.90 -6.68 -11.46
N GLU A 330 24.20 -5.41 -11.76
CA GLU A 330 24.85 -4.47 -10.83
C GLU A 330 24.03 -4.13 -9.57
N ALA A 331 22.71 -4.28 -9.63
CA ALA A 331 21.78 -3.83 -8.62
C ALA A 331 21.23 -4.98 -7.75
N LEU A 332 21.54 -6.24 -8.11
CA LEU A 332 21.15 -7.42 -7.33
C LEU A 332 21.70 -7.35 -5.90
N ASP A 333 20.83 -7.67 -4.93
CA ASP A 333 21.13 -7.66 -3.50
C ASP A 333 21.72 -6.34 -2.98
N LYS A 334 21.11 -5.22 -3.39
CA LYS A 334 21.44 -3.86 -2.94
C LYS A 334 20.25 -3.15 -2.33
N ASN A 335 20.53 -2.09 -1.57
CA ASN A 335 19.57 -1.10 -1.09
C ASN A 335 18.41 -1.67 -0.24
N PHE A 336 18.74 -2.30 0.89
CA PHE A 336 17.77 -2.96 1.75
C PHE A 336 17.06 -2.03 2.74
N ALA A 337 17.63 -0.85 3.05
CA ALA A 337 17.00 0.10 3.94
C ALA A 337 15.74 0.71 3.31
N VAL A 338 14.75 0.99 4.15
CA VAL A 338 13.47 1.56 3.73
C VAL A 338 13.34 3.02 4.16
N HIS A 339 14.14 3.46 5.15
CA HIS A 339 14.13 4.85 5.62
C HIS A 339 15.45 5.58 5.46
N LEU A 340 16.57 4.95 5.80
CA LEU A 340 17.86 5.56 6.05
C LEU A 340 18.92 4.91 5.14
N PRO A 341 19.18 5.47 3.95
CA PRO A 341 20.05 4.85 2.94
C PRO A 341 21.52 4.78 3.38
N TRP A 342 21.90 5.49 4.44
CA TRP A 342 23.24 5.39 5.03
C TRP A 342 23.46 4.06 5.77
N ILE A 343 22.40 3.34 6.16
CA ILE A 343 22.53 1.97 6.70
C ILE A 343 23.14 1.06 5.62
N ASP A 344 22.66 1.14 4.38
CA ASP A 344 23.26 0.42 3.25
C ASP A 344 24.71 0.83 2.97
N ARG A 345 25.07 2.09 3.20
CA ARG A 345 26.47 2.54 3.09
C ARG A 345 27.35 1.92 4.18
N LEU A 346 26.84 1.87 5.41
CA LEU A 346 27.53 1.27 6.55
C LEU A 346 27.80 -0.22 6.32
N PHE A 347 26.86 -0.95 5.73
CA PHE A 347 26.96 -2.38 5.49
C PHE A 347 27.43 -2.77 4.08
N GLY A 348 27.82 -1.81 3.25
CA GLY A 348 28.38 -2.05 1.91
C GLY A 348 27.37 -2.56 0.86
N THR A 349 26.08 -2.28 1.04
CA THR A 349 24.98 -2.70 0.16
C THR A 349 24.35 -1.55 -0.64
N TYR A 350 24.89 -0.33 -0.53
CA TYR A 350 24.39 0.86 -1.26
C TYR A 350 24.71 0.81 -2.76
N TYR A 351 23.72 1.09 -3.60
CA TYR A 351 23.85 1.23 -5.05
C TYR A 351 22.89 2.28 -5.64
N CYS A 352 23.41 3.43 -6.07
CA CYS A 352 22.63 4.48 -6.74
C CYS A 352 23.54 5.27 -7.70
N PRO A 353 23.82 4.74 -8.90
CA PRO A 353 24.85 5.27 -9.80
C PRO A 353 24.43 6.60 -10.45
N GLY A 354 25.03 7.70 -9.98
CA GLY A 354 24.82 9.05 -10.53
C GLY A 354 23.34 9.40 -10.63
N ASP A 355 22.91 9.84 -11.81
CA ASP A 355 21.52 10.17 -12.10
C ASP A 355 20.73 9.06 -12.80
N ARG A 356 21.31 7.88 -12.97
CA ARG A 356 20.62 6.78 -13.66
C ARG A 356 19.44 6.26 -12.82
N TRP A 357 18.41 5.85 -13.54
CA TRP A 357 17.30 5.03 -13.05
C TRP A 357 17.46 3.62 -13.64
N PRO A 358 17.00 2.58 -12.94
CA PRO A 358 16.95 1.24 -13.50
C PRO A 358 16.05 1.23 -14.74
N GLU A 359 16.45 0.47 -15.74
CA GLU A 359 15.75 0.24 -17.00
C GLU A 359 14.74 -0.90 -16.86
N ARG A 360 15.10 -1.97 -16.12
CA ARG A 360 14.28 -3.17 -15.92
C ARG A 360 14.02 -3.47 -14.45
N TYR A 361 12.81 -3.94 -14.17
CA TYR A 361 12.39 -4.45 -12.85
C TYR A 361 12.02 -5.93 -12.97
N GLY A 362 11.48 -6.52 -11.91
CA GLY A 362 11.04 -7.92 -11.91
C GLY A 362 12.13 -8.88 -11.49
N LEU A 363 11.95 -10.15 -11.85
CA LEU A 363 12.85 -11.26 -11.46
C LEU A 363 13.78 -11.71 -12.60
N GLY A 364 14.12 -10.79 -13.52
CA GLY A 364 14.89 -11.11 -14.71
C GLY A 364 14.15 -12.09 -15.61
N ASP A 365 14.73 -13.25 -15.87
CA ASP A 365 14.12 -14.31 -16.69
C ASP A 365 13.11 -15.17 -15.91
N ALA A 366 13.14 -15.13 -14.58
CA ALA A 366 12.19 -15.86 -13.75
C ALA A 366 10.82 -15.16 -13.75
N ARG A 367 9.74 -15.95 -13.71
CA ARG A 367 8.37 -15.45 -13.64
C ARG A 367 7.59 -16.13 -12.54
N ILE A 368 6.93 -15.33 -11.71
CA ILE A 368 5.93 -15.82 -10.77
C ILE A 368 4.56 -15.71 -11.45
N PRO A 369 3.76 -16.80 -11.50
CA PRO A 369 2.42 -16.73 -12.05
C PRO A 369 1.54 -15.72 -11.33
N GLU A 370 1.00 -14.77 -12.09
CA GLU A 370 0.11 -13.72 -11.57
C GLU A 370 -1.14 -14.27 -10.86
N GLY A 371 -1.56 -13.56 -9.82
CA GLY A 371 -2.81 -13.75 -9.09
C GLY A 371 -2.61 -14.05 -7.60
N TYR A 372 -3.43 -13.40 -6.77
CA TYR A 372 -3.32 -13.46 -5.30
C TYR A 372 -3.24 -14.88 -4.73
N TRP A 373 -4.12 -15.79 -5.16
CA TRP A 373 -4.11 -17.18 -4.66
C TRP A 373 -2.85 -17.94 -5.01
N ARG A 374 -2.30 -17.71 -6.21
CA ARG A 374 -1.03 -18.32 -6.64
C ARG A 374 0.13 -17.74 -5.85
N HIS A 375 0.12 -16.43 -5.60
CA HIS A 375 1.11 -15.78 -4.75
C HIS A 375 1.03 -16.31 -3.31
N LEU A 376 -0.17 -16.61 -2.78
CA LEU A 376 -0.33 -17.10 -1.41
C LEU A 376 0.14 -18.55 -1.22
N VAL A 377 -0.09 -19.43 -2.20
CA VAL A 377 0.20 -20.87 -2.06
C VAL A 377 1.56 -21.24 -2.65
N GLY A 378 1.95 -20.62 -3.76
CA GLY A 378 3.18 -20.96 -4.51
C GLY A 378 4.46 -20.98 -3.67
N PRO A 379 4.70 -20.03 -2.74
CA PRO A 379 5.88 -20.06 -1.87
C PRO A 379 5.97 -21.26 -0.93
N PHE A 380 4.89 -22.03 -0.73
CA PHE A 380 4.92 -23.25 0.07
C PHE A 380 5.13 -24.50 -0.79
N GLU A 381 4.67 -24.49 -2.04
CA GLU A 381 4.85 -25.59 -2.98
C GLU A 381 6.33 -25.78 -3.33
N LYS A 382 6.86 -27.00 -3.13
CA LYS A 382 8.24 -27.33 -3.51
C LYS A 382 8.41 -27.14 -5.02
N VAL A 383 8.89 -25.97 -5.44
CA VAL A 383 9.34 -25.76 -6.81
C VAL A 383 10.81 -26.13 -6.87
N GLY A 384 11.13 -27.17 -7.64
CA GLY A 384 12.51 -27.56 -7.91
C GLY A 384 13.28 -26.38 -8.49
N LYS A 385 14.46 -26.10 -7.92
CA LYS A 385 15.50 -25.15 -8.40
C LYS A 385 14.94 -23.96 -9.20
N LEU A 386 14.44 -22.94 -8.50
CA LEU A 386 14.52 -21.58 -9.05
C LEU A 386 16.00 -21.25 -9.19
N GLY A 387 16.43 -20.94 -10.41
CA GLY A 387 17.83 -20.81 -10.81
C GLY A 387 18.61 -19.90 -9.86
N SER A 388 19.74 -20.44 -9.40
CA SER A 388 20.82 -19.74 -8.70
C SER A 388 21.55 -18.76 -9.60
#